data_AF-A0A0E1LAV1-F1
#
_entry.id   AF-A0A0E1LAV1-F1
#
_cell.length_a   1.000
_cell.length_b   1.000
_cell.length_c   1.000
_cell.angle_alpha   90.00
_cell.angle_beta   90.00
_cell.angle_gamma   90.00
#
_symmetry.space_group_name_H-M   'P 1'
#
loop_
_entity.id
_entity.type
_entity.pdbx_description
1 polymer ?
#
loop_
_entity_poly.entity_id
_entity_poly.type
_entity_poly.pdbx_seq_one_letter_code
_entity_poly.pdbx_strand_id
1 'polypeptide(L)' 'MKALCPDCHQPLQVLKACGAVDYFCQHGHGLISKKRVEFVLA' A
#
# COMPACT_ATOMS: atom_id res chain seq x y z
N MET A 1 -2.78 6.48 -10.89
CA MET A 1 -1.99 6.40 -9.63
C MET A 1 -2.20 5.06 -8.93
N LYS A 2 -1.11 4.30 -8.70
CA LYS A 2 -1.12 3.02 -7.97
C LYS A 2 -0.22 3.11 -6.74
N ALA A 3 -0.61 2.44 -5.65
CA ALA A 3 0.18 2.31 -4.43
C ALA A 3 0.98 1.00 -4.49
N LEU A 4 2.31 1.10 -4.42
CA LEU A 4 3.22 -0.04 -4.45
C LEU A 4 3.94 -0.19 -3.10
N CYS A 5 4.30 -1.44 -2.79
CA CYS A 5 5.10 -1.77 -1.63
C CYS A 5 6.55 -1.32 -1.86
N PRO A 6 7.19 -0.58 -0.94
CA PRO A 6 8.58 -0.13 -1.10
C PRO A 6 9.63 -1.24 -1.09
N ASP A 7 9.24 -2.46 -0.74
CA ASP A 7 10.16 -3.57 -0.49
C ASP A 7 10.08 -4.62 -1.62
N CYS A 8 8.86 -4.97 -2.05
CA CYS A 8 8.65 -5.89 -3.19
C CYS A 8 8.15 -5.22 -4.49
N HIS A 9 7.91 -3.90 -4.49
CA HIS A 9 7.36 -3.13 -5.62
C HIS A 9 6.02 -3.64 -6.17
N GLN A 10 5.31 -4.47 -5.41
CA GLN A 10 4.02 -5.02 -5.81
C GLN A 10 2.86 -4.13 -5.36
N PRO A 11 1.71 -4.18 -6.05
CA PRO A 11 0.54 -3.39 -5.70
C PRO A 11 0.04 -3.72 -4.29
N LEU A 12 -0.14 -2.68 -3.49
CA LEU A 12 -0.72 -2.78 -2.15
C LEU A 12 -2.23 -2.84 -2.22
N GLN A 13 -2.81 -3.67 -1.37
CA GLN A 13 -4.24 -3.71 -1.15
C GLN A 13 -4.66 -2.49 -0.34
N VAL A 14 -5.57 -1.69 -0.88
CA VAL A 14 -6.09 -0.50 -0.21
C VAL A 14 -7.31 -0.89 0.60
N LEU A 15 -7.17 -0.89 1.92
CA LEU A 15 -8.26 -1.15 2.86
C LEU A 15 -8.84 0.19 3.30
N LYS A 16 -10.16 0.31 3.30
CA LYS A 16 -10.85 1.53 3.74
C LYS A 16 -11.86 1.17 4.80
N ALA A 17 -11.75 1.76 5.98
CA ALA A 17 -12.66 1.49 7.10
C ALA A 17 -12.87 2.76 7.93
N CYS A 18 -14.13 3.07 8.30
CA CYS A 18 -14.50 4.23 9.13
C CYS A 18 -13.77 5.54 8.76
N GLY A 19 -13.59 5.82 7.46
CA GLY A 19 -12.94 7.05 6.97
C GLY A 19 -11.41 7.02 6.93
N ALA A 20 -10.77 5.97 7.43
CA ALA A 20 -9.34 5.73 7.29
C ALA A 20 -9.02 4.89 6.05
N VAL A 21 -7.80 5.06 5.53
CA VAL A 21 -7.24 4.28 4.43
C VAL A 21 -5.91 3.68 4.85
N ASP A 22 -5.82 2.36 4.78
CA ASP A 22 -4.63 1.57 5.06
C ASP A 22 -4.14 0.87 3.79
N TYR A 23 -2.83 0.58 3.75
CA TYR A 23 -2.20 -0.11 2.63
C TYR A 23 -1.61 -1.42 3.12
N PHE A 24 -2.06 -2.55 2.60
CA PHE A 24 -1.63 -3.88 3.03
C PHE A 24 -0.91 -4.63 1.91
N CYS A 25 0.28 -5.15 2.20
CA CYS A 25 1.04 -6.01 1.32
C CYS A 25 0.66 -7.47 1.56
N GLN A 26 0.06 -8.10 0.54
CA GLN A 26 -0.34 -9.51 0.59
C GLN A 26 0.84 -10.49 0.46
N HIS A 27 2.06 -9.97 0.25
CA HIS A 27 3.25 -10.76 -0.03
C HIS A 27 4.15 -10.99 1.19
N GLY A 28 3.61 -10.79 2.40
CA GLY A 28 4.30 -11.08 3.66
C GLY A 28 4.82 -9.85 4.41
N HIS A 29 4.75 -8.65 3.82
CA HIS A 29 5.20 -7.42 4.50
C HIS A 29 4.12 -6.77 5.38
N GLY A 30 2.87 -7.24 5.28
CA GLY A 30 1.79 -6.81 6.16
C GLY A 30 1.35 -5.36 5.89
N LEU A 31 1.02 -4.61 6.95
CA LEU A 31 0.58 -3.22 6.83
C LEU A 31 1.75 -2.29 6.50
N ILE A 32 1.59 -1.53 5.42
CA ILE A 32 2.54 -0.54 4.94
C ILE A 32 2.01 0.85 5.29
N SER A 33 2.84 1.63 5.99
CA SER A 33 2.52 3.01 6.31
C SER A 33 2.46 3.87 5.05
N LYS A 34 1.45 4.72 4.91
CA LYS A 34 1.26 5.65 3.79
C LYS A 34 2.51 6.48 3.45
N LYS A 35 3.35 6.79 4.44
CA LYS A 35 4.63 7.50 4.27
C LYS A 35 5.67 6.74 3.46
N ARG A 36 5.64 5.40 3.52
CA ARG A 36 6.57 4.51 2.80
C ARG A 36 5.96 3.93 1.53
N VAL A 37 4.65 4.08 1.33
CA VAL A 37 4.00 3.64 0.09
C VAL A 37 4.57 4.43 -1.08
N GLU A 38 4.92 3.72 -2.15
CA GLU A 38 5.30 4.36 -3.40
C GLU A 38 4.07 4.63 -4.26
N PHE A 39 3.86 5.89 -4.62
CA PHE A 39 2.73 6.32 -5.44
C PHE A 39 3.21 6.57 -6.86
N VAL A 40 2.95 5.61 -7.75
CA VAL A 40 3.33 5.72 -9.17
C VAL A 40 2.16 6.22 -10.01
N LEU A 41 2.44 7.16 -10.92
CA LEU A 41 1.52 7.56 -11.99
C LEU A 41 1.57 6.48 -13.08
N ALA A 42 0.77 5.43 -12.90
CA ALA A 42 0.37 4.53 -13.97
C ALA A 42 -0.76 5.15 -14.78
#